data_AF-A0A7R9YBQ7-F1
#
_entry.id   AF-A0A7R9YBQ7-F1
#
_cell.length_a   1.000
_cell.length_b   1.000
_cell.length_c   1.000
_cell.angle_alpha   90.00
_cell.angle_beta   90.00
_cell.angle_gamma   90.00
#
_symmetry.space_group_name_H-M   'P 1'
#
loop_
_entity.id
_entity.type
_entity.pdbx_description
1 polymer ?
#
loop_
_entity_poly.entity_id
_entity_poly.type
_entity_poly.pdbx_seq_one_letter_code
_entity_poly.pdbx_strand_id
1 'polypeptide(L)'
;ADLAHQPADLAHQAADLANRATRIYDDQVEHFEKKYGLVVDAKRFGNVARFLNHCCDPNLTRQIVFCESQDARMPRLAFFAATDIPAMTELTWDYGYRPGAVQGKTMECKCGVASCRGKLY
;
A
#
# COMPACT_ATOMS: atom_id res chain seq x y z
N ALA A 1 9.69 9.02 -43.53
CA ALA A 1 10.76 9.74 -42.82
C ALA A 1 10.12 11.02 -42.29
N ASP A 2 9.87 11.21 -41.01
CA ASP A 2 10.65 10.79 -39.83
C ASP A 2 9.68 10.70 -38.64
N LEU A 3 9.50 9.52 -38.05
CA LEU A 3 8.69 9.29 -36.84
C LEU A 3 9.65 9.02 -35.67
N ALA A 4 10.53 9.97 -35.40
CA ALA A 4 11.32 10.01 -34.20
C ALA A 4 10.84 11.21 -33.38
N HIS A 5 10.00 10.97 -32.36
CA HIS A 5 9.81 11.96 -31.30
C HIS A 5 11.20 12.30 -30.74
N GLN A 6 11.58 13.58 -30.75
CA GLN A 6 12.88 13.99 -30.22
C GLN A 6 12.93 13.64 -28.72
N PRO A 7 14.08 13.13 -28.22
CA PRO A 7 14.19 12.63 -26.84
C PRO A 7 13.82 13.65 -25.75
N ALA A 8 13.88 14.95 -26.04
CA ALA A 8 13.44 16.00 -25.12
C ALA A 8 11.91 16.01 -24.89
N ASP A 9 11.10 15.79 -25.94
CA ASP A 9 9.64 15.77 -25.82
C ASP A 9 9.15 14.58 -25.00
N LEU A 10 9.79 13.42 -25.16
CA LEU A 10 9.49 12.22 -24.35
C LEU A 10 9.86 12.43 -22.88
N ALA A 11 10.96 13.12 -22.60
CA ALA A 11 11.38 13.43 -21.22
C ALA A 11 10.43 14.41 -20.54
N HIS A 12 9.97 15.45 -21.25
CA HIS A 12 8.96 16.39 -20.72
C HIS A 12 7.61 15.69 -20.44
N GLN A 13 7.14 14.85 -21.35
CA GLN A 13 5.91 14.07 -21.14
C GLN A 13 6.02 13.12 -19.94
N ALA A 14 7.15 12.43 -19.78
CA ALA A 14 7.39 11.56 -18.63
C ALA A 14 7.43 12.34 -17.30
N ALA A 15 8.03 13.53 -17.30
CA ALA A 15 8.05 14.41 -16.12
C ALA A 15 6.64 14.89 -15.75
N ASP A 16 5.82 15.26 -16.72
CA ASP A 16 4.43 15.67 -16.48
C ASP A 16 3.56 14.53 -15.93
N LEU A 17 3.74 13.31 -16.44
CA LEU A 17 3.08 12.12 -15.90
C LEU A 17 3.52 11.83 -14.47
N ALA A 18 4.81 11.95 -14.17
CA ALA A 18 5.35 11.78 -12.82
C ALA A 18 4.82 12.84 -11.84
N ASN A 19 4.75 14.10 -12.28
CA ASN A 19 4.17 15.20 -11.51
C ASN A 19 2.69 14.96 -11.22
N ARG A 20 1.93 14.51 -12.22
CA ARG A 20 0.51 14.16 -12.06
C ARG A 20 0.32 12.98 -11.12
N ALA A 21 1.14 11.94 -11.22
CA ALA A 21 1.11 10.79 -10.32
C ALA A 21 1.45 11.19 -8.88
N THR A 22 2.35 12.15 -8.69
CA THR A 22 2.71 12.69 -7.37
C THR A 22 1.54 13.46 -6.76
N ARG A 23 0.88 14.36 -7.51
CA ARG A 23 -0.30 15.08 -7.02
C ARG A 23 -1.44 14.14 -6.61
N ILE A 24 -1.75 13.15 -7.44
CA ILE A 24 -2.80 12.15 -7.12
C ILE A 24 -2.45 11.42 -5.82
N TYR A 25 -1.18 11.13 -5.59
CA TYR A 25 -0.73 10.47 -4.37
C TYR A 25 -0.90 11.38 -3.15
N ASP A 26 -0.48 12.64 -3.24
CA ASP A 26 -0.57 13.61 -2.15
C ASP A 26 -2.03 13.86 -1.75
N ASP A 27 -2.92 14.02 -2.74
CA ASP A 27 -4.38 14.17 -2.52
C ASP A 27 -4.96 12.95 -1.78
N GLN A 28 -4.45 11.74 -2.07
CA GLN A 28 -4.88 10.53 -1.37
C GLN A 28 -4.42 10.52 0.08
N VAL A 29 -3.15 10.87 0.36
CA VAL A 29 -2.63 10.96 1.73
C VAL A 29 -3.44 11.97 2.54
N GLU A 30 -3.68 13.17 2.00
CA GLU A 30 -4.48 14.20 2.68
C GLU A 30 -5.90 13.72 2.97
N HIS A 31 -6.53 13.01 2.02
CA HIS A 31 -7.85 12.40 2.25
C HIS A 31 -7.84 11.39 3.41
N PHE A 32 -6.83 10.50 3.45
CA PHE A 32 -6.71 9.51 4.53
C PHE A 32 -6.39 10.17 5.87
N GLU A 33 -5.51 11.17 5.93
CA GLU A 33 -5.24 11.93 7.15
C GLU A 33 -6.48 12.65 7.65
N LYS A 34 -7.24 13.31 6.78
CA LYS A 34 -8.50 13.97 7.17
C LYS A 34 -9.53 12.99 7.73
N LYS A 35 -9.56 11.75 7.21
CA LYS A 35 -10.51 10.72 7.62
C LYS A 35 -10.09 9.95 8.87
N TYR A 36 -8.80 9.67 9.03
CA TYR A 36 -8.27 8.77 10.07
C TYR A 36 -7.35 9.47 11.08
N GLY A 37 -7.12 10.77 10.93
CA GLY A 37 -6.27 11.59 11.78
C GLY A 37 -4.79 11.53 11.42
N LEU A 38 -4.23 10.31 11.35
CA LEU A 38 -2.81 10.08 11.05
C LEU A 38 -2.62 8.86 10.15
N VAL A 39 -1.62 8.93 9.28
CA VAL A 39 -1.27 7.88 8.32
C VAL A 39 0.22 7.59 8.41
N VAL A 40 0.58 6.31 8.31
CA VAL A 40 1.98 5.91 8.12
C VAL A 40 2.26 5.85 6.63
N ASP A 41 2.96 6.85 6.12
CA ASP A 41 3.44 6.89 4.73
C ASP A 41 4.85 6.26 4.63
N ALA A 42 4.92 5.07 4.04
CA ALA A 42 6.18 4.36 3.78
C ALA A 42 6.68 4.45 2.32
N LYS A 43 6.16 5.38 1.51
CA LYS A 43 6.52 5.52 0.09
C LYS A 43 8.00 5.86 -0.06
N ARG A 44 8.48 6.87 0.68
CA ARG A 44 9.87 7.36 0.62
C ARG A 44 10.74 6.86 1.77
N PHE A 45 10.18 6.79 2.97
CA PHE A 45 10.89 6.41 4.18
C PHE A 45 10.10 5.33 4.92
N GLY A 46 10.71 4.18 5.16
CA GLY A 46 10.05 3.06 5.83
C GLY A 46 11.03 1.93 6.10
N ASN A 47 10.58 0.92 6.84
CA ASN A 47 11.36 -0.29 7.11
C ASN A 47 10.90 -1.45 6.21
N VAL A 48 11.35 -2.67 6.51
CA VAL A 48 11.00 -3.89 5.76
C VAL A 48 9.49 -4.14 5.65
N ALA A 49 8.68 -3.66 6.60
CA ALA A 49 7.24 -3.92 6.61
C ALA A 49 6.51 -3.34 5.38
N ARG A 50 7.08 -2.33 4.70
CA ARG A 50 6.53 -1.77 3.46
C ARG A 50 6.45 -2.76 2.30
N PHE A 51 7.15 -3.90 2.41
CA PHE A 51 7.21 -4.94 1.39
C PHE A 51 6.32 -6.15 1.71
N LEU A 52 5.62 -6.16 2.85
CA LEU A 52 4.67 -7.22 3.19
C LEU A 52 3.45 -7.13 2.26
N ASN A 53 3.22 -8.19 1.49
CA ASN A 53 2.13 -8.25 0.52
C ASN A 53 0.78 -8.57 1.15
N HIS A 54 -0.26 -8.40 0.35
CA HIS A 54 -1.62 -8.79 0.70
C HIS A 54 -1.87 -10.28 0.49
N CYS A 55 -2.53 -10.92 1.45
CA CYS A 55 -3.25 -12.17 1.24
C CYS A 55 -4.68 -12.10 1.80
N CYS A 56 -5.64 -12.74 1.12
CA CYS A 56 -7.02 -12.89 1.61
C CYS A 56 -7.13 -13.90 2.77
N ASP A 57 -6.12 -14.77 2.93
CA ASP A 57 -5.93 -15.68 4.06
C ASP A 57 -4.49 -15.54 4.58
N PRO A 58 -4.20 -14.46 5.33
CA PRO A 58 -2.84 -14.07 5.71
C PRO A 58 -2.29 -14.86 6.90
N ASN A 59 -0.96 -14.90 7.02
CA ASN A 59 -0.25 -15.47 8.17
C ASN A 59 0.24 -14.42 9.18
N LEU A 60 0.07 -13.13 8.91
CA LEU A 60 0.29 -12.05 9.86
C LEU A 60 -1.01 -11.36 10.25
N THR A 61 -1.08 -10.96 11.53
CA THR A 61 -2.07 -10.00 12.03
C THR A 61 -1.42 -8.66 12.36
N ARG A 62 -2.15 -7.57 12.14
CA ARG A 62 -1.73 -6.20 12.42
C ARG A 62 -2.38 -5.73 13.72
N GLN A 63 -1.56 -5.27 14.67
CA GLN A 63 -2.00 -4.73 15.94
C GLN A 63 -1.50 -3.30 16.15
N ILE A 64 -2.30 -2.53 16.90
CA ILE A 64 -1.94 -1.22 17.42
C ILE A 64 -1.28 -1.42 18.77
N VAL A 65 -0.05 -0.92 18.93
CA VAL A 65 0.72 -1.04 20.17
C VAL A 65 1.24 0.31 20.63
N PHE A 66 1.32 0.47 21.95
CA PHE A 66 1.86 1.66 22.61
C PHE A 66 3.19 1.26 23.27
N CYS A 67 4.29 1.84 22.81
CA CYS A 67 5.63 1.47 23.28
C CYS A 67 6.25 2.54 24.18
N GLU A 68 6.37 3.77 23.65
CA GLU A 68 7.07 4.88 24.34
C GLU A 68 6.11 5.77 25.12
N SER A 69 4.86 5.90 24.66
CA SER A 69 3.81 6.67 25.30
C SER A 69 2.45 5.98 25.15
N GLN A 70 1.52 6.31 26.04
CA GLN A 70 0.11 5.92 25.93
C GLN A 70 -0.72 6.97 25.18
N ASP A 71 -0.07 7.87 24.43
CA ASP A 71 -0.79 8.85 23.62
C ASP A 71 -1.48 8.12 22.47
N ALA A 72 -2.80 8.03 22.52
CA ALA A 72 -3.65 7.40 21.52
C ALA A 72 -3.47 7.98 20.11
N ARG A 73 -2.87 9.18 19.99
CA ARG A 73 -2.55 9.81 18.71
C ARG A 73 -1.26 9.27 18.09
N MET A 74 -0.36 8.66 18.85
CA MET A 74 0.92 8.14 18.32
C MET A 74 1.09 6.63 18.58
N PRO A 75 0.14 5.78 18.14
CA PRO A 75 0.34 4.34 18.20
C PRO A 75 1.41 3.88 17.21
N ARG A 76 2.01 2.72 17.48
CA ARG A 76 2.80 1.98 16.50
C ARG A 76 1.96 0.87 15.88
N LEU A 77 2.19 0.63 14.59
CA LEU A 77 1.69 -0.55 13.90
C LEU A 77 2.70 -1.68 14.03
N ALA A 78 2.28 -2.79 14.62
CA ALA A 78 3.08 -3.99 14.78
C ALA A 78 2.42 -5.18 14.08
N PHE A 79 3.25 -6.03 13.47
CA PHE A 79 2.81 -7.27 12.86
C PHE A 79 3.22 -8.45 13.74
N PHE A 80 2.28 -9.37 13.95
CA PHE A 80 2.50 -10.60 14.72
C PHE A 80 2.13 -11.80 13.86
N ALA A 81 2.85 -12.90 14.02
CA ALA A 81 2.47 -14.17 13.43
C ALA A 81 1.10 -14.59 13.97
N ALA A 82 0.16 -14.89 13.08
CA ALA A 82 -1.16 -15.41 13.44
C ALA A 82 -1.15 -16.94 13.62
N THR A 83 -0.15 -17.59 13.04
CA THR A 83 0.08 -19.04 13.06
C THR A 83 1.59 -19.32 13.07
N ASP A 84 1.98 -20.57 13.30
CA ASP A 84 3.36 -20.99 13.05
C ASP A 84 3.69 -20.92 11.55
N ILE A 85 4.80 -20.27 11.20
CA ILE A 85 5.18 -19.99 9.81
C ILE A 85 6.44 -20.80 9.45
N PRO A 86 6.34 -21.76 8.52
CA PRO A 86 7.50 -22.49 8.02
C PRO A 86 8.53 -21.57 7.36
N ALA A 87 9.81 -21.95 7.42
CA ALA A 87 10.87 -21.25 6.71
C ALA A 87 10.55 -21.12 5.21
N MET A 88 10.95 -20.00 4.61
CA MET A 88 10.71 -19.65 3.19
C MET A 88 9.24 -19.42 2.81
N THR A 89 8.32 -19.36 3.78
CA THR A 89 6.93 -18.94 3.52
C THR A 89 6.85 -17.42 3.43
N GLU A 90 6.15 -16.90 2.43
CA GLU A 90 5.91 -15.46 2.29
C GLU A 90 5.09 -14.92 3.46
N LEU A 91 5.51 -13.78 4.03
CA LEU A 91 4.79 -13.09 5.08
C LEU A 91 3.76 -12.13 4.48
N THR A 92 2.49 -12.30 4.84
CA THR A 92 1.37 -11.54 4.24
C THR A 92 0.35 -11.09 5.29
N TRP A 93 -0.37 -10.00 5.00
CA TRP A 93 -1.45 -9.48 5.86
C TRP A 93 -2.68 -9.03 5.03
N ASP A 94 -3.86 -8.91 5.64
CA ASP A 94 -5.02 -8.32 4.95
C ASP A 94 -4.92 -6.79 4.97
N TYR A 95 -4.73 -6.17 3.79
CA TYR A 95 -4.67 -4.70 3.65
C TYR A 95 -5.97 -4.01 4.08
N GLY A 96 -7.07 -4.77 4.18
CA GLY A 96 -8.37 -4.27 4.66
C GLY A 96 -9.16 -3.49 3.60
N TYR A 97 -8.68 -3.45 2.36
CA TYR A 97 -9.47 -2.95 1.24
C TYR A 97 -10.61 -3.91 0.91
N ARG A 98 -11.73 -3.34 0.44
CA ARG A 98 -12.86 -4.09 -0.11
C ARG A 98 -12.93 -3.80 -1.61
N PRO A 99 -13.44 -4.73 -2.44
CA PRO A 99 -13.70 -4.44 -3.85
C PRO A 99 -14.57 -3.18 -4.01
N GLY A 100 -14.12 -2.23 -4.82
CA GLY A 100 -14.77 -0.93 -5.01
C GLY A 100 -14.39 0.14 -3.98
N ALA A 101 -13.44 -0.13 -3.08
CA ALA A 101 -13.00 0.85 -2.08
C ALA A 101 -12.25 2.05 -2.67
N VAL A 102 -11.67 1.91 -3.87
CA VAL A 102 -10.98 2.99 -4.57
C VAL A 102 -11.80 3.42 -5.78
N GLN A 103 -12.37 4.63 -5.73
CA GLN A 103 -13.26 5.12 -6.77
C GLN A 103 -12.56 5.18 -8.14
N GLY A 104 -13.18 4.56 -9.15
CA GLY A 104 -12.68 4.58 -10.53
C GLY A 104 -11.40 3.77 -10.77
N LYS A 105 -10.93 3.00 -9.78
CA LYS A 105 -9.77 2.11 -9.93
C LYS A 105 -10.14 0.71 -9.47
N THR A 106 -9.51 -0.29 -10.09
CA THR A 106 -9.60 -1.66 -9.62
C THR A 106 -8.24 -2.33 -9.75
N MET A 107 -7.93 -3.24 -8.83
CA MET A 107 -6.71 -4.04 -8.86
C MET A 107 -7.05 -5.48 -8.55
N GLU A 108 -6.61 -6.40 -9.40
CA GLU A 108 -6.79 -7.84 -9.18
C GLU A 108 -5.93 -8.31 -8.00
N CYS A 109 -6.49 -9.21 -7.20
CA CYS A 109 -5.74 -9.87 -6.13
C CYS A 109 -5.04 -11.11 -6.68
N LYS A 110 -3.74 -11.23 -6.41
CA LYS A 110 -2.90 -12.35 -6.88
C LYS A 110 -2.33 -13.20 -5.73
N CYS A 111 -3.01 -13.22 -4.58
CA CYS A 111 -2.53 -13.92 -3.39
C CYS A 111 -2.56 -15.47 -3.50
N GLY A 112 -3.24 -16.02 -4.51
CA GLY A 112 -3.19 -17.45 -4.83
C GLY A 112 -4.00 -18.39 -3.93
N VAL A 113 -4.58 -17.91 -2.82
CA VAL A 113 -5.41 -18.76 -1.95
C VAL A 113 -6.79 -19.03 -2.55
N ALA A 114 -7.36 -20.21 -2.26
CA ALA A 114 -8.66 -20.61 -2.79
C ALA A 114 -9.82 -19.71 -2.32
N SER A 115 -9.69 -19.13 -1.12
CA SER A 115 -10.64 -18.18 -0.52
C SER A 115 -10.45 -16.73 -1.02
N CYS A 116 -9.67 -16.51 -2.08
CA CYS A 116 -9.36 -15.18 -2.59
C CYS A 116 -10.63 -14.39 -3.01
N ARG A 117 -10.69 -13.11 -2.63
CA ARG A 117 -11.78 -12.18 -3.00
C ARG A 117 -11.74 -11.74 -4.47
N GLY A 118 -10.73 -12.17 -5.24
CA GLY A 118 -10.51 -11.82 -6.65
C GLY A 118 -9.94 -10.41 -6.89
N LYS A 119 -10.26 -9.43 -6.03
CA LYS A 119 -9.79 -8.04 -6.14
C LYS A 119 -9.18 -7.55 -4.84
N LEU A 120 -8.13 -6.74 -4.97
CA LEU A 120 -7.52 -6.01 -3.85
C LEU A 120 -8.37 -4.77 -3.51
N TYR A 121 -8.73 -3.97 -4.52
CA TYR A 121 -9.69 -2.87 -4.43
C TYR A 121 -10.42 -2.63 -5.75
#